data_AF-A0A9Q1CV65-F1
#
_entry.id   AF-A0A9Q1CV65-F1
#
_cell.length_a   1.000
_cell.length_b   1.000
_cell.length_c   1.000
_cell.angle_alpha   90.00
_cell.angle_beta   90.00
_cell.angle_gamma   90.00
#
_symmetry.space_group_name_H-M   'P 1'
#
loop_
_entity.id
_entity.type
_entity.pdbx_description
1 polymer ?
#
loop_
_entity_poly.entity_id
_entity_poly.type
_entity_poly.pdbx_seq_one_letter_code
_entity_poly.pdbx_strand_id
1 'polypeptide(L)'
;MMMAKFGRLVDLEALQTLSGNRVVEELKHDSRIKEVQHTHELKLWKVKLTEVKQELMAVSRQHTELVCILNCLLKEKKDLEDKLDTRQRKMGAQFRDQRCEEDERHRLQKVVASQAEEMETMRQEITMLSHKGGNVLPPTQSLPSPYCNDRLHPHHLSGGAPCSLLSNQRGLD
;
A
#
# COMPACT_ATOMS: atom_id res chain seq x y z
N MET A 1 33.24 17.44 83.17
CA MET A 1 32.85 17.98 84.50
C MET A 1 33.26 16.98 85.58
N MET A 2 33.95 17.41 86.63
CA MET A 2 34.56 16.53 87.64
C MET A 2 33.63 16.21 88.82
N MET A 3 33.74 15.01 89.39
CA MET A 3 33.07 14.60 90.62
C MET A 3 34.01 13.85 91.58
N ALA A 4 33.76 13.97 92.88
CA ALA A 4 34.48 13.22 93.90
C ALA A 4 33.87 11.82 94.08
N LYS A 5 34.67 10.77 93.86
CA LYS A 5 34.28 9.37 94.16
C LYS A 5 35.40 8.72 94.95
N PHE A 6 35.07 8.10 96.09
CA PHE A 6 36.04 7.54 97.04
C PHE A 6 37.14 8.54 97.48
N GLY A 7 36.75 9.80 97.71
CA GLY A 7 37.66 10.86 98.18
C GLY A 7 38.66 11.41 97.15
N ARG A 8 38.64 10.92 95.90
CA ARG A 8 39.46 11.48 94.80
C ARG A 8 38.59 12.18 93.78
N LEU A 9 39.12 13.28 93.24
CA LEU A 9 38.51 14.03 92.14
C LEU A 9 38.71 13.21 90.84
N VAL A 10 37.61 12.80 90.22
CA VAL A 10 37.62 12.04 88.96
C VAL A 10 37.01 12.93 87.88
N ASP A 11 37.73 13.10 86.76
CA ASP A 11 37.13 13.68 85.57
C ASP A 11 36.27 12.64 84.86
N LEU A 12 34.96 12.83 84.94
CA LEU A 12 33.99 11.97 84.27
C LEU A 12 34.05 12.14 82.76
N GLU A 13 34.54 13.26 82.25
CA GLU A 13 34.59 13.57 80.82
C GLU A 13 35.75 12.86 80.13
N ALA A 14 36.96 12.95 80.69
CA ALA A 14 38.07 12.08 80.30
C ALA A 14 37.74 10.59 80.48
N LEU A 15 37.08 10.20 81.59
CA LEU A 15 36.67 8.81 81.79
C LEU A 15 35.60 8.36 80.79
N GLN A 16 34.65 9.21 80.40
CA GLN A 16 33.62 8.94 79.40
C GLN A 16 34.17 8.97 77.96
N THR A 17 35.29 9.65 77.73
CA THR A 17 36.02 9.64 76.45
C THR A 17 36.89 8.38 76.33
N LEU A 18 37.57 7.98 77.39
CA LEU A 18 38.32 6.71 77.48
C LEU A 18 37.40 5.49 77.52
N SER A 19 36.24 5.61 78.18
CA SER A 19 35.10 4.69 78.12
C SER A 19 34.14 5.06 76.98
N GLY A 20 34.59 5.87 76.02
CA GLY A 20 33.83 6.21 74.81
C GLY A 20 33.57 4.90 74.09
N ASN A 21 32.31 4.46 74.12
CA ASN A 21 31.97 3.05 74.03
C ASN A 21 32.72 2.36 72.88
N ARG A 22 33.71 1.54 73.22
CA ARG A 22 34.61 0.90 72.24
C ARG A 22 33.82 0.16 71.15
N VAL A 23 32.69 -0.45 71.55
CA VAL A 23 31.74 -1.14 70.66
C VAL A 23 31.13 -0.18 69.62
N VAL A 24 30.88 1.09 69.96
CA VAL A 24 30.35 2.09 69.01
C VAL A 24 31.39 2.49 67.98
N GLU A 25 32.66 2.65 68.35
CA GLU A 25 33.72 2.94 67.36
C GLU A 25 34.04 1.72 66.49
N GLU A 26 34.03 0.51 67.07
CA GLU A 26 34.12 -0.75 66.32
C GLU A 26 32.95 -0.90 65.32
N LEU A 27 31.71 -0.66 65.74
CA LEU A 27 30.53 -0.68 64.85
C LEU A 27 30.59 0.40 63.75
N LYS A 28 31.10 1.59 64.04
CA LYS A 28 31.33 2.64 63.02
C LYS A 28 32.41 2.21 62.01
N HIS A 29 33.45 1.53 62.46
CA HIS A 29 34.49 0.99 61.58
C HIS A 29 33.94 -0.12 60.67
N ASP A 30 33.20 -1.07 61.23
CA ASP A 30 32.50 -2.13 60.50
C ASP A 30 31.49 -1.58 59.49
N SER A 31 30.73 -0.53 59.85
CA SER A 31 29.81 0.14 58.93
C SER A 31 30.56 0.70 57.71
N ARG A 32 31.67 1.41 57.94
CA ARG A 32 32.51 1.96 56.86
C ARG A 32 33.10 0.87 55.96
N ILE A 33 33.53 -0.26 56.53
CA ILE A 33 34.01 -1.41 55.74
C ILE A 33 32.89 -1.96 54.85
N LYS A 34 31.70 -2.18 55.41
CA LYS A 34 30.53 -2.68 54.67
C LYS A 34 30.06 -1.69 53.60
N GLU A 35 30.06 -0.39 53.88
CA GLU A 35 29.77 0.67 52.90
C GLU A 35 30.76 0.63 51.73
N VAL A 36 32.06 0.44 51.98
CA VAL A 36 33.08 0.29 50.92
C VAL A 36 32.85 -1.00 50.11
N GLN A 37 32.52 -2.12 50.77
CA GLN A 37 32.21 -3.39 50.10
C GLN A 37 30.96 -3.26 49.21
N HIS A 38 29.84 -2.78 49.75
CA HIS A 38 28.60 -2.62 48.99
C HIS A 38 28.71 -1.58 47.87
N THR A 39 29.47 -0.49 48.07
CA THR A 39 29.72 0.46 46.97
C THR A 39 30.62 -0.11 45.88
N HIS A 40 31.50 -1.08 46.20
CA HIS A 40 32.26 -1.84 45.19
C HIS A 40 31.35 -2.84 44.44
N GLU A 41 30.55 -3.63 45.16
CA GLU A 41 29.56 -4.56 44.58
C GLU A 41 28.59 -3.83 43.64
N LEU A 42 28.05 -2.69 44.06
CA LEU A 42 27.16 -1.86 43.24
C LEU A 42 27.85 -1.31 41.98
N LYS A 43 29.16 -1.03 42.02
CA LYS A 43 29.92 -0.63 40.82
C LYS A 43 30.08 -1.81 39.86
N LEU A 44 30.44 -3.00 40.36
CA LEU A 44 30.55 -4.21 39.56
C LEU A 44 29.22 -4.57 38.87
N TRP A 45 28.12 -4.57 39.62
CA TRP A 45 26.79 -4.84 39.07
C TRP A 45 26.33 -3.77 38.07
N LYS A 46 26.69 -2.49 38.25
CA LYS A 46 26.43 -1.44 37.26
C LYS A 46 27.18 -1.68 35.96
N VAL A 47 28.46 -2.04 36.01
CA VAL A 47 29.25 -2.37 34.81
C VAL A 47 28.63 -3.53 34.04
N LYS A 48 28.35 -4.65 34.73
CA LYS A 48 27.71 -5.82 34.13
C LYS A 48 26.32 -5.52 33.55
N LEU A 49 25.54 -4.66 34.22
CA LEU A 49 24.25 -4.20 33.70
C LEU A 49 24.40 -3.31 32.45
N THR A 50 25.45 -2.49 32.36
CA THR A 50 25.71 -1.68 31.16
C THR A 50 26.20 -2.53 29.98
N GLU A 51 27.04 -3.54 30.21
CA GLU A 51 27.49 -4.50 29.19
C GLU A 51 26.31 -5.25 28.57
N VAL A 52 25.49 -5.92 29.39
CA VAL A 52 24.29 -6.65 28.94
C VAL A 52 23.30 -5.74 28.21
N LYS A 53 23.14 -4.48 28.65
CA LYS A 53 22.31 -3.49 27.94
C LYS A 53 22.89 -3.12 26.58
N GLN A 54 24.21 -2.96 26.45
CA GLN A 54 24.87 -2.64 25.18
C GLN A 54 24.75 -3.79 24.18
N GLU A 55 24.96 -5.03 24.63
CA GLU A 55 24.74 -6.25 23.82
C GLU A 55 23.30 -6.34 23.33
N LEU A 56 22.32 -6.18 24.24
CA LEU A 56 20.90 -6.20 23.89
C LEU A 56 20.53 -5.10 22.89
N MET A 57 21.04 -3.88 23.06
CA MET A 57 20.81 -2.78 22.12
C MET A 57 21.44 -3.05 20.75
N ALA A 58 22.64 -3.65 20.70
CA ALA A 58 23.31 -4.00 19.44
C ALA A 58 22.50 -5.05 18.65
N VAL A 59 22.09 -6.14 19.30
CA VAL A 59 21.25 -7.19 18.69
C VAL A 59 19.88 -6.64 18.28
N SER A 60 19.24 -5.84 19.14
CA SER A 60 17.94 -5.22 18.82
C SER A 60 18.04 -4.32 17.59
N ARG A 61 19.09 -3.52 17.49
CA ARG A 61 19.36 -2.65 16.33
C ARG A 61 19.55 -3.46 15.05
N GLN A 62 20.39 -4.50 15.07
CA GLN A 62 20.59 -5.38 13.92
C GLN A 62 19.28 -6.04 13.48
N HIS A 63 18.46 -6.49 14.43
CA HIS A 63 17.15 -7.06 14.13
C HIS A 63 16.20 -6.04 13.49
N THR A 64 16.15 -4.80 13.99
CA THR A 64 15.37 -3.71 13.37
C THR A 64 15.87 -3.36 11.97
N GLU A 65 17.19 -3.32 11.74
CA GLU A 65 17.79 -3.09 10.42
C GLU A 65 17.39 -4.21 9.42
N LEU A 66 17.46 -5.48 9.83
CA LEU A 66 17.01 -6.63 9.02
C LEU A 66 15.50 -6.58 8.71
N VAL A 67 14.66 -6.24 9.70
CA VAL A 67 13.21 -6.08 9.49
C VAL A 67 12.91 -4.91 8.54
N CYS A 68 13.69 -3.83 8.58
CA CYS A 68 13.56 -2.72 7.63
C CYS A 68 13.88 -3.18 6.20
N ILE A 69 15.01 -3.88 5.99
CA ILE A 69 15.41 -4.44 4.70
C ILE A 69 14.34 -5.41 4.16
N LEU A 70 13.81 -6.30 5.02
CA LEU A 70 12.74 -7.23 4.64
C LEU A 70 11.47 -6.50 4.17
N ASN A 71 11.05 -5.43 4.86
CA ASN A 71 9.90 -4.64 4.42
C ASN A 71 10.14 -3.94 3.07
N CYS A 72 11.34 -3.43 2.80
CA CYS A 72 11.71 -2.88 1.50
C CYS A 72 11.61 -3.94 0.39
N LEU A 73 12.16 -5.13 0.61
CA LEU A 73 12.11 -6.24 -0.37
C LEU A 73 10.68 -6.75 -0.60
N LEU A 74 9.86 -6.83 0.46
CA LEU A 74 8.44 -7.20 0.32
C LEU A 74 7.64 -6.17 -0.47
N LYS A 75 7.94 -4.88 -0.33
CA LYS A 75 7.34 -3.82 -1.14
C LYS A 75 7.75 -3.93 -2.61
N GLU A 76 9.04 -4.11 -2.90
CA GLU A 76 9.52 -4.31 -4.27
C GLU A 76 8.89 -5.54 -4.93
N LYS A 77 8.82 -6.66 -4.18
CA LYS A 77 8.14 -7.88 -4.62
C LYS A 77 6.68 -7.59 -5.01
N LYS A 78 5.93 -6.91 -4.13
CA LYS A 78 4.54 -6.53 -4.40
C LYS A 78 4.42 -5.64 -5.65
N ASP A 79 5.29 -4.64 -5.79
CA ASP A 79 5.30 -3.75 -6.95
C ASP A 79 5.60 -4.51 -8.26
N LEU A 80 6.34 -5.61 -8.21
CA LEU A 80 6.58 -6.49 -9.36
C LEU A 80 5.40 -7.43 -9.65
N GLU A 81 4.75 -7.99 -8.63
CA GLU A 81 3.52 -8.78 -8.74
C GLU A 81 2.38 -7.93 -9.36
N ASP A 82 2.15 -6.72 -8.84
CA ASP A 82 1.12 -5.80 -9.37
C ASP A 82 1.40 -5.41 -10.84
N LYS A 83 2.67 -5.26 -11.24
CA LYS A 83 3.09 -5.04 -12.64
C LYS A 83 2.85 -6.27 -13.52
N LEU A 84 3.11 -7.47 -13.01
CA LEU A 84 2.88 -8.72 -13.72
C LEU A 84 1.39 -8.95 -13.98
N ASP A 85 0.56 -8.82 -12.94
CA ASP A 85 -0.90 -8.90 -13.03
C ASP A 85 -1.48 -7.89 -14.03
N THR A 86 -0.94 -6.67 -14.05
CA THR A 86 -1.36 -5.63 -14.99
C THR A 86 -1.00 -6.01 -16.43
N ARG A 87 0.18 -6.58 -16.67
CA ARG A 87 0.58 -7.08 -18.00
C ARG A 87 -0.28 -8.26 -18.44
N GLN A 88 -0.54 -9.23 -17.56
CA GLN A 88 -1.36 -10.40 -17.84
C GLN A 88 -2.82 -10.01 -18.14
N ARG A 89 -3.40 -9.08 -17.36
CA ARG A 89 -4.74 -8.52 -17.64
C ARG A 89 -4.79 -7.78 -18.99
N LYS A 90 -3.79 -6.96 -19.32
CA LYS A 90 -3.72 -6.25 -20.60
C LYS A 90 -3.62 -7.21 -21.79
N MET A 91 -2.76 -8.22 -21.70
CA MET A 91 -2.60 -9.26 -22.73
C MET A 91 -3.90 -10.07 -22.91
N GLY A 92 -4.53 -10.50 -21.82
CA GLY A 92 -5.80 -11.21 -21.86
C GLY A 92 -6.98 -10.38 -22.37
N ALA A 93 -6.93 -9.05 -22.24
CA ALA A 93 -7.87 -8.14 -22.87
C ALA A 93 -7.66 -8.07 -24.39
N GLN A 94 -6.42 -7.84 -24.85
CA GLN A 94 -6.09 -7.79 -26.29
C GLN A 94 -6.49 -9.07 -27.04
N PHE A 95 -6.23 -10.25 -26.46
CA PHE A 95 -6.64 -11.52 -27.06
C PHE A 95 -8.16 -11.77 -27.10
N ARG A 96 -8.96 -11.08 -26.27
CA ARG A 96 -10.43 -11.11 -26.37
C ARG A 96 -10.94 -10.12 -27.42
N ASP A 97 -10.36 -8.93 -27.42
CA ASP A 97 -10.68 -7.85 -28.37
C ASP A 97 -10.45 -8.33 -29.81
N GLN A 98 -9.27 -8.89 -30.09
CA GLN A 98 -8.92 -9.41 -31.41
C GLN A 98 -9.85 -10.55 -31.89
N ARG A 99 -10.30 -11.44 -30.99
CA ARG A 99 -11.30 -12.48 -31.35
C ARG A 99 -12.66 -11.84 -31.69
N CYS A 100 -13.06 -10.81 -30.98
CA CYS A 100 -14.30 -10.08 -31.24
C CYS A 100 -14.25 -9.36 -32.60
N GLU A 101 -13.11 -8.74 -32.94
CA GLU A 101 -12.87 -8.17 -34.27
C GLU A 101 -12.90 -9.23 -35.39
N GLU A 102 -12.31 -10.41 -35.14
CA GLU A 102 -12.32 -11.54 -36.07
C GLU A 102 -13.77 -12.06 -36.27
N ASP A 103 -14.55 -12.24 -35.21
CA ASP A 103 -15.94 -12.70 -35.29
C ASP A 103 -16.83 -11.70 -36.07
N GLU A 104 -16.72 -10.40 -35.81
CA GLU A 104 -17.49 -9.38 -36.55
C GLU A 104 -17.05 -9.28 -38.01
N ARG A 105 -15.75 -9.45 -38.33
CA ARG A 105 -15.30 -9.57 -39.73
C ARG A 105 -15.95 -10.74 -40.45
N HIS A 106 -16.03 -11.92 -39.82
CA HIS A 106 -16.72 -13.07 -40.42
C HIS A 106 -18.23 -12.81 -40.58
N ARG A 107 -18.86 -12.10 -39.64
CA ARG A 107 -20.27 -11.68 -39.75
C ARG A 107 -20.49 -10.75 -40.94
N LEU A 108 -19.66 -9.72 -41.08
CA LEU A 108 -19.71 -8.77 -42.19
C LEU A 108 -19.45 -9.42 -43.54
N GLN A 109 -18.48 -10.34 -43.64
CA GLN A 109 -18.23 -11.11 -44.88
C GLN A 109 -19.46 -11.92 -45.32
N LYS A 110 -20.17 -12.56 -44.39
CA LYS A 110 -21.43 -13.28 -44.71
C LYS A 110 -22.52 -12.34 -45.22
N VAL A 111 -22.68 -11.16 -44.61
CA VAL A 111 -23.65 -10.16 -45.06
C VAL A 111 -23.32 -9.66 -46.47
N VAL A 112 -22.05 -9.35 -46.75
CA VAL A 112 -21.60 -8.90 -48.08
C VAL A 112 -21.81 -9.98 -49.14
N ALA A 113 -21.54 -11.26 -48.82
CA ALA A 113 -21.79 -12.37 -49.73
C ALA A 113 -23.29 -12.52 -50.06
N SER A 114 -24.16 -12.51 -49.04
CA SER A 114 -25.63 -12.57 -49.22
C SER A 114 -26.14 -11.42 -50.08
N GLN A 115 -25.70 -10.18 -49.80
CA GLN A 115 -26.10 -9.01 -50.57
C GLN A 115 -25.61 -9.05 -52.03
N ALA A 116 -24.43 -9.63 -52.29
CA ALA A 116 -23.93 -9.80 -53.64
C ALA A 116 -24.77 -10.81 -54.44
N GLU A 117 -25.22 -11.90 -53.80
CA GLU A 117 -26.11 -12.92 -54.37
C GLU A 117 -27.53 -12.36 -54.62
N GLU A 118 -28.10 -11.61 -53.68
CA GLU A 118 -29.36 -10.89 -53.84
C GLU A 118 -29.30 -9.88 -54.99
N MET A 119 -28.22 -9.08 -55.07
CA MET A 119 -27.99 -8.15 -56.16
C MET A 119 -27.84 -8.84 -57.52
N GLU A 120 -27.24 -10.04 -57.56
CA GLU A 120 -27.11 -10.82 -58.80
C GLU A 120 -28.45 -11.40 -59.24
N THR A 121 -29.21 -11.98 -58.30
CA THR A 121 -30.58 -12.43 -58.51
C THR A 121 -31.46 -11.29 -59.08
N MET A 122 -31.38 -10.10 -58.48
CA MET A 122 -32.11 -8.92 -58.92
C MET A 122 -31.67 -8.44 -60.32
N ARG A 123 -30.37 -8.49 -60.66
CA ARG A 123 -29.88 -8.20 -62.02
C ARG A 123 -30.45 -9.17 -63.06
N GLN A 124 -30.53 -10.45 -62.72
CA GLN A 124 -31.09 -11.48 -63.61
C GLN A 124 -32.60 -11.27 -63.81
N GLU A 125 -33.34 -10.93 -62.75
CA GLU A 125 -34.75 -10.57 -62.83
C GLU A 125 -34.99 -9.33 -63.70
N ILE A 126 -34.25 -8.23 -63.47
CA ILE A 126 -34.31 -7.02 -64.30
C ILE A 126 -34.02 -7.36 -65.76
N THR A 127 -33.02 -8.21 -66.03
CA THR A 127 -32.68 -8.66 -67.39
C THR A 127 -33.84 -9.41 -68.03
N MET A 128 -34.44 -10.38 -67.32
CA MET A 128 -35.61 -11.12 -67.82
C MET A 128 -36.83 -10.24 -68.07
N LEU A 129 -37.11 -9.29 -67.17
CA LEU A 129 -38.23 -8.35 -67.31
C LEU A 129 -38.01 -7.38 -68.48
N SER A 130 -36.78 -6.89 -68.67
CA SER A 130 -36.41 -5.98 -69.76
C SER A 130 -36.51 -6.63 -71.15
N HIS A 131 -36.34 -7.95 -71.25
CA HIS A 131 -36.56 -8.69 -72.50
C HIS A 131 -38.05 -8.97 -72.77
N LYS A 132 -38.93 -8.86 -71.76
CA LYS A 132 -40.38 -9.07 -71.89
C LYS A 132 -41.17 -7.76 -72.03
N GLY A 133 -40.69 -6.66 -71.46
CA GLY A 133 -41.19 -5.30 -71.68
C GLY A 133 -40.30 -4.56 -72.67
N GLY A 134 -40.68 -4.53 -73.95
CA GLY A 134 -39.84 -3.96 -75.00
C GLY A 134 -39.53 -2.46 -74.81
N ASN A 135 -38.25 -2.11 -75.03
CA ASN A 135 -37.69 -0.77 -75.26
C ASN A 135 -38.49 0.44 -74.71
N VAL A 136 -38.33 0.73 -73.42
CA VAL A 136 -38.66 2.07 -72.89
C VAL A 136 -37.38 2.90 -72.83
N LEU A 137 -37.28 3.90 -73.73
CA LEU A 137 -36.19 4.89 -73.74
C LEU A 137 -36.11 5.64 -72.39
N PRO A 138 -34.91 6.03 -71.92
CA PRO A 138 -34.76 6.75 -70.67
C PRO A 138 -35.29 8.19 -70.79
N PRO A 139 -36.19 8.64 -69.90
CA PRO A 139 -36.53 10.05 -69.79
C PRO A 139 -35.32 10.87 -69.35
N THR A 140 -35.10 12.01 -70.01
CA THR A 140 -33.98 12.92 -69.76
C THR A 140 -34.03 13.61 -68.39
N GLN A 141 -32.89 13.57 -67.68
CA GLN A 141 -32.36 14.50 -66.67
C GLN A 141 -33.29 15.07 -65.57
N SER A 142 -32.86 14.87 -64.31
CA SER A 142 -32.47 16.00 -63.44
C SER A 142 -31.54 15.57 -62.28
N LEU A 143 -30.45 16.30 -62.07
CA LEU A 143 -29.89 16.61 -60.74
C LEU A 143 -30.54 17.94 -60.31
N PRO A 144 -30.79 18.27 -59.02
CA PRO A 144 -30.00 18.00 -57.80
C PRO A 144 -30.76 17.08 -56.80
N SER A 145 -30.53 16.99 -55.47
CA SER A 145 -29.71 17.73 -54.49
C SER A 145 -29.36 16.83 -53.27
N PRO A 146 -28.27 17.08 -52.51
CA PRO A 146 -28.00 16.32 -51.29
C PRO A 146 -28.83 16.77 -50.07
N TYR A 147 -29.24 15.79 -49.26
CA TYR A 147 -29.77 15.83 -47.89
C TYR A 147 -31.18 16.40 -47.58
N CYS A 148 -31.68 15.96 -46.42
CA CYS A 148 -32.85 16.43 -45.64
C CYS A 148 -34.25 15.94 -46.13
N ASN A 149 -35.25 15.67 -45.25
CA ASN A 149 -35.30 15.95 -43.81
C ASN A 149 -36.34 15.13 -42.99
N ASP A 150 -36.13 15.11 -41.66
CA ASP A 150 -37.11 15.22 -40.55
C ASP A 150 -38.43 14.40 -40.46
N ARG A 151 -38.58 13.73 -39.28
CA ARG A 151 -39.73 13.78 -38.33
C ARG A 151 -41.00 12.92 -38.57
N LEU A 152 -41.75 12.47 -37.54
CA LEU A 152 -41.85 12.88 -36.12
C LEU A 152 -42.20 11.73 -35.14
N HIS A 153 -41.93 11.97 -33.85
CA HIS A 153 -42.29 11.21 -32.63
C HIS A 153 -43.82 11.23 -32.33
N PRO A 154 -44.39 10.38 -31.43
CA PRO A 154 -44.30 10.60 -29.96
C PRO A 154 -44.20 9.30 -29.09
N HIS A 155 -43.26 9.23 -28.13
CA HIS A 155 -43.39 9.47 -26.67
C HIS A 155 -44.02 8.34 -25.82
N HIS A 156 -43.25 7.83 -24.85
CA HIS A 156 -43.62 7.94 -23.42
C HIS A 156 -42.34 7.99 -22.53
N LEU A 157 -42.48 8.54 -21.32
CA LEU A 157 -41.40 9.06 -20.47
C LEU A 157 -41.11 8.20 -19.23
N SER A 158 -39.96 8.51 -18.60
CA SER A 158 -39.53 8.26 -17.20
C SER A 158 -38.35 7.27 -17.09
N GLY A 159 -37.25 7.55 -16.39
CA GLY A 159 -36.87 8.77 -15.67
C GLY A 159 -35.71 8.50 -14.71
N GLY A 160 -34.76 9.43 -14.55
CA GLY A 160 -33.62 9.26 -13.64
C GLY A 160 -32.32 9.88 -14.16
N ALA A 161 -31.94 11.02 -13.61
CA ALA A 161 -30.70 11.75 -13.93
C ALA A 161 -29.67 11.60 -12.77
N PRO A 162 -28.60 12.42 -12.71
CA PRO A 162 -27.36 12.29 -13.47
C PRO A 162 -26.13 12.16 -12.54
N CYS A 163 -24.90 11.98 -13.06
CA CYS A 163 -23.72 12.69 -12.52
C CYS A 163 -22.40 12.54 -13.31
N SER A 164 -21.79 13.70 -13.58
CA SER A 164 -20.35 14.05 -13.55
C SER A 164 -19.27 13.22 -14.28
N LEU A 165 -18.46 13.98 -15.03
CA LEU A 165 -17.20 13.59 -15.66
C LEU A 165 -16.07 13.25 -14.66
N LEU A 166 -15.20 12.35 -15.13
CA LEU A 166 -13.76 12.22 -14.86
C LEU A 166 -13.05 13.40 -14.15
N SER A 167 -12.21 13.09 -13.15
CA SER A 167 -10.77 13.34 -13.27
C SER A 167 -9.90 12.72 -12.15
N ASN A 168 -8.63 12.51 -12.47
CA ASN A 168 -7.63 11.75 -11.72
C ASN A 168 -6.85 12.56 -10.65
N GLN A 169 -6.57 11.90 -9.52
CA GLN A 169 -5.24 11.72 -8.90
C GLN A 169 -4.31 12.91 -8.55
N ARG A 170 -4.10 13.12 -7.23
CA ARG A 170 -2.84 13.26 -6.43
C ARG A 170 -3.25 13.70 -5.00
N GLY A 171 -2.68 13.24 -3.87
CA GLY A 171 -1.26 13.23 -3.46
C GLY A 171 -0.86 14.65 -3.00
N LEU A 172 -0.37 14.95 -1.79
CA LEU A 172 0.06 14.17 -0.61
C LEU A 172 -0.21 15.00 0.67
N ASP A 173 -0.24 14.34 1.84
CA ASP A 173 0.60 14.64 3.04
C ASP A 173 0.36 13.57 4.12
#